data_AF-A0AAE7L5A0-F1
#
_entry.id   AF-A0AAE7L5A0-F1
#
_cell.length_a   1.000
_cell.length_b   1.000
_cell.length_c   1.000
_cell.angle_alpha   90.00
_cell.angle_beta   90.00
_cell.angle_gamma   90.00
#
_symmetry.space_group_name_H-M   'P 1'
#
loop_
_entity.id
_entity.type
_entity.pdbx_description
1 polymer ?
#
loop_
_entity_poly.entity_id
_entity_poly.type
_entity_poly.pdbx_seq_one_letter_code
_entity_poly.pdbx_strand_id
1 'polypeptide(L)'
;MNITRKEQRIIQRTLDAWQSSGELTPEDSQRLAQTLHVSPFDWQRLSRYAFWTALACVLVALGSLFADSDLIEYLLSLFSSSALTRIILPTLLAAACYGWGFRRQRRETQWHYSTEAILFLGVVFTAVALWQLGERLDTGSGHIAPLFLAGCVIYGAIGFFARSGLVWLFFLLSLGNWFGAETGYASGWGAYWLGMSYPIRFVLFGGALLALCYGAQKYLRERQLFTVSKAMGLTYLFIALWILSIFGNYDIDSWSSMSQRQLLPWGLLFAAAAGICIYISLKTDDGMLRGFGLTFLAINLYTRFFEFFWDGMHKVVFFLILAVSLVVIGRYAERIWHAGER
;
A
#
# COMPACT_ATOMS: atom_id res chain seq x y z
N MET A 1 -32.06 -4.39 -12.23
CA MET A 1 -30.71 -4.26 -11.62
C MET A 1 -29.83 -5.39 -12.11
N ASN A 2 -28.62 -5.09 -12.60
CA ASN A 2 -27.68 -6.12 -13.03
C ASN A 2 -26.93 -6.65 -11.82
N ILE A 3 -27.08 -7.95 -11.54
CA ILE A 3 -26.50 -8.59 -10.35
C ILE A 3 -25.70 -9.82 -10.74
N THR A 4 -24.70 -10.15 -9.93
CA THR A 4 -23.96 -11.40 -10.05
C THR A 4 -24.80 -12.58 -9.58
N ARG A 5 -24.44 -13.80 -10.00
CA ARG A 5 -25.10 -15.03 -9.50
C ARG A 5 -25.04 -15.20 -7.98
N LYS A 6 -23.97 -14.69 -7.33
CA LYS A 6 -23.85 -14.72 -5.86
C LYS A 6 -24.85 -13.78 -5.21
N GLU A 7 -24.95 -12.55 -5.69
CA GLU A 7 -25.91 -11.55 -5.20
C GLU A 7 -27.35 -12.00 -5.45
N GLN A 8 -27.63 -12.62 -6.61
CA GLN A 8 -28.95 -13.20 -6.89
C GLN A 8 -29.35 -14.22 -5.82
N ARG A 9 -28.47 -15.17 -5.49
CA ARG A 9 -28.77 -16.16 -4.45
C ARG A 9 -29.03 -15.52 -3.09
N ILE A 10 -28.31 -14.46 -2.74
CA ILE A 10 -28.51 -13.74 -1.48
C ILE A 10 -29.86 -13.03 -1.50
N ILE A 11 -30.13 -12.22 -2.53
CA ILE A 11 -31.38 -11.46 -2.66
C ILE A 11 -32.58 -12.41 -2.67
N GLN A 12 -32.47 -13.55 -3.34
CA GLN A 12 -33.53 -14.54 -3.42
C GLN A 12 -33.78 -15.20 -2.06
N ARG A 13 -32.73 -15.58 -1.31
CA ARG A 13 -32.88 -16.02 0.09
C ARG A 13 -33.54 -14.96 0.98
N THR A 14 -33.22 -13.69 0.79
CA THR A 14 -33.81 -12.60 1.57
C THR A 14 -35.28 -12.38 1.22
N LEU A 15 -35.63 -12.43 -0.06
CA LEU A 15 -37.03 -12.37 -0.52
C LEU A 15 -37.86 -13.53 0.03
N ASP A 16 -37.30 -14.76 -0.01
CA ASP A 16 -37.95 -15.95 0.54
C ASP A 16 -38.15 -15.81 2.07
N ALA A 17 -37.14 -15.29 2.79
CA ALA A 17 -37.23 -15.05 4.22
C ALA A 17 -38.30 -14.00 4.57
N TRP A 18 -38.36 -12.88 3.85
CA TRP A 18 -39.36 -11.82 4.08
C TRP A 18 -40.78 -12.23 3.68
N GLN A 19 -40.91 -13.09 2.68
CA GLN A 19 -42.19 -13.72 2.36
C GLN A 19 -42.63 -14.67 3.48
N SER A 20 -41.69 -15.44 4.04
CA SER A 20 -41.99 -16.37 5.15
C SER A 20 -42.33 -15.67 6.47
N SER A 21 -41.78 -14.46 6.70
CA SER A 21 -42.09 -13.64 7.88
C SER A 21 -43.35 -12.79 7.72
N GLY A 22 -44.00 -12.81 6.55
CA GLY A 22 -45.21 -12.05 6.26
C GLY A 22 -45.00 -10.55 6.04
N GLU A 23 -43.74 -10.09 5.91
CA GLU A 23 -43.42 -8.69 5.63
C GLU A 23 -43.62 -8.33 4.15
N LEU A 24 -43.67 -9.33 3.27
CA LEU A 24 -43.79 -9.17 1.82
C LEU A 24 -44.89 -10.06 1.25
N THR A 25 -45.73 -9.49 0.37
CA THR A 25 -46.73 -10.28 -0.35
C THR A 25 -46.06 -11.14 -1.43
N PRO A 26 -46.65 -12.29 -1.80
CA PRO A 26 -46.12 -13.14 -2.87
C PRO A 26 -46.01 -12.42 -4.22
N GLU A 27 -46.93 -11.51 -4.50
CA GLU A 27 -46.96 -10.71 -5.73
C GLU A 27 -45.82 -9.70 -5.78
N ASP A 28 -45.54 -9.02 -4.66
CA ASP A 28 -44.42 -8.07 -4.55
C ASP A 28 -43.06 -8.79 -4.64
N SER A 29 -42.94 -9.99 -4.05
CA SER A 29 -41.73 -10.83 -4.14
C SER A 29 -41.43 -11.22 -5.60
N GLN A 30 -42.44 -11.68 -6.35
CA GLN A 30 -42.28 -12.00 -7.76
C GLN A 30 -41.95 -10.76 -8.61
N ARG A 31 -42.60 -9.63 -8.35
CA ARG A 31 -42.32 -8.38 -9.05
C ARG A 31 -40.88 -7.93 -8.84
N LEU A 32 -40.37 -8.00 -7.61
CA LEU A 32 -38.98 -7.67 -7.29
C LEU A 32 -38.00 -8.64 -7.94
N ALA A 33 -38.29 -9.95 -7.91
CA ALA A 33 -37.44 -10.96 -8.56
C ALA A 33 -37.32 -10.75 -10.08
N GLN A 34 -38.40 -10.31 -10.74
CA GLN A 34 -38.39 -10.02 -12.18
C GLN A 34 -37.57 -8.78 -12.56
N THR A 35 -37.31 -7.86 -11.62
CA THR A 35 -36.42 -6.71 -11.86
C THR A 35 -34.92 -7.06 -11.82
N LEU A 36 -34.58 -8.29 -11.43
CA LEU A 36 -33.20 -8.76 -11.31
C LEU A 36 -32.75 -9.37 -12.64
N HIS A 37 -31.77 -8.73 -13.28
CA HIS A 37 -31.12 -9.26 -14.46
C HIS A 37 -29.77 -9.84 -14.05
N VAL A 38 -29.61 -11.15 -14.24
CA VAL A 38 -28.39 -11.85 -13.83
C VAL A 38 -27.35 -11.66 -14.92
N SER A 39 -26.28 -10.92 -14.61
CA SER A 39 -25.10 -10.91 -15.47
C SER A 39 -24.36 -12.24 -15.27
N PRO A 40 -24.13 -13.05 -16.32
CA PRO A 40 -23.44 -14.32 -16.18
C PRO A 40 -21.96 -14.14 -15.79
N PHE A 41 -21.40 -12.95 -16.02
CA PHE A 41 -19.99 -12.64 -15.80
C PHE A 41 -19.82 -11.31 -15.03
N ASP A 42 -18.87 -11.29 -14.10
CA ASP A 42 -18.53 -10.12 -13.27
C ASP A 42 -17.50 -9.24 -13.99
N TRP A 43 -17.99 -8.41 -14.92
CA TRP A 43 -17.17 -7.48 -15.70
C TRP A 43 -16.44 -6.45 -14.83
N GLN A 44 -16.97 -6.12 -13.65
CA GLN A 44 -16.33 -5.19 -12.73
C GLN A 44 -15.06 -5.79 -12.12
N ARG A 45 -15.12 -7.06 -11.70
CA ARG A 45 -13.91 -7.81 -11.26
C ARG A 45 -12.89 -7.92 -12.38
N LEU A 46 -13.31 -8.31 -13.59
CA LEU A 46 -12.39 -8.42 -14.72
C LEU A 46 -11.72 -7.08 -15.02
N SER A 47 -12.48 -5.98 -15.12
CA SER A 47 -11.96 -4.65 -15.37
C SER A 47 -10.93 -4.25 -14.31
N ARG A 48 -11.27 -4.41 -13.02
CA ARG A 48 -10.37 -4.15 -11.91
C ARG A 48 -9.07 -4.95 -12.07
N TYR A 49 -9.15 -6.27 -12.17
CA TYR A 49 -7.95 -7.12 -12.24
C TYR A 49 -7.12 -6.84 -13.49
N ALA A 50 -7.74 -6.62 -14.64
CA ALA A 50 -7.03 -6.27 -15.87
C ALA A 50 -6.22 -4.97 -15.72
N PHE A 51 -6.79 -3.93 -15.11
CA PHE A 51 -6.06 -2.68 -14.86
C PHE A 51 -4.95 -2.85 -13.81
N TRP A 52 -5.16 -3.65 -12.75
CA TRP A 52 -4.10 -3.97 -11.79
C TRP A 52 -2.96 -4.78 -12.42
N THR A 53 -3.28 -5.74 -13.28
CA THR A 53 -2.27 -6.50 -14.04
C THR A 53 -1.53 -5.59 -15.00
N ALA A 54 -2.22 -4.70 -15.72
CA ALA A 54 -1.57 -3.73 -16.60
C ALA A 54 -0.63 -2.79 -15.82
N LEU A 55 -1.06 -2.32 -14.65
CA LEU A 55 -0.22 -1.53 -13.75
C LEU A 55 1.05 -2.30 -13.33
N ALA A 56 0.89 -3.56 -12.92
CA ALA A 56 2.03 -4.41 -12.57
C ALA A 56 2.98 -4.62 -13.76
N CYS A 57 2.45 -4.87 -14.96
CA CYS A 57 3.24 -5.00 -16.17
C CYS A 57 4.04 -3.73 -16.49
N VAL A 58 3.43 -2.54 -16.34
CA VAL A 58 4.14 -1.27 -16.54
C VAL A 58 5.25 -1.10 -15.52
N LEU A 59 5.01 -1.41 -14.24
CA LEU A 59 6.05 -1.33 -13.20
C LEU A 59 7.20 -2.29 -13.46
N VAL A 60 6.90 -3.54 -13.87
CA VAL A 60 7.92 -4.53 -14.25
C VAL A 60 8.69 -4.08 -15.49
N ALA A 61 8.02 -3.54 -16.50
CA ALA A 61 8.66 -3.02 -17.70
C ALA A 61 9.60 -1.85 -17.37
N LEU A 62 9.18 -0.92 -16.50
CA LEU A 62 10.04 0.16 -16.02
C LEU A 62 11.26 -0.40 -15.27
N GLY A 63 11.04 -1.32 -14.32
CA GLY A 63 12.15 -1.96 -13.59
C GLY A 63 13.13 -2.69 -14.50
N SER A 64 12.62 -3.41 -15.51
CA SER A 64 13.44 -4.10 -16.52
C SER A 64 14.21 -3.12 -17.40
N LEU A 65 13.61 -1.97 -17.73
CA LEU A 65 14.29 -0.93 -18.50
C LEU A 65 15.51 -0.41 -17.76
N PHE A 66 15.39 -0.18 -16.44
CA PHE A 66 16.53 0.26 -15.61
C PHE A 66 17.63 -0.80 -15.46
N ALA A 67 17.32 -2.07 -15.70
CA ALA A 67 18.29 -3.17 -15.65
C ALA A 67 19.00 -3.41 -16.99
N ASP A 68 18.52 -2.81 -18.08
CA ASP A 68 19.04 -2.99 -19.44
C ASP A 68 19.84 -1.75 -19.86
N SER A 69 21.17 -1.85 -19.79
CA SER A 69 22.08 -0.77 -20.14
C SER A 69 21.96 -0.36 -21.60
N ASP A 70 21.72 -1.30 -22.52
CA ASP A 70 21.67 -1.05 -23.96
C ASP A 70 20.41 -0.27 -24.34
N LEU A 71 19.26 -0.64 -23.74
CA LEU A 71 18.02 0.10 -23.93
C LEU A 71 18.07 1.50 -23.32
N ILE A 72 18.70 1.65 -22.16
CA ILE A 72 18.93 2.97 -21.55
C ILE A 72 19.82 3.82 -22.45
N GLU A 73 20.94 3.29 -22.95
CA GLU A 73 21.82 4.00 -23.87
C GLU A 73 21.12 4.37 -25.17
N TYR A 74 20.31 3.47 -25.72
CA TYR A 74 19.51 3.74 -26.91
C TYR A 74 18.49 4.86 -26.67
N LEU A 75 17.75 4.83 -25.55
CA LEU A 75 16.86 5.93 -25.16
C LEU A 75 17.65 7.24 -25.02
N LEU A 76 18.75 7.23 -24.28
CA LEU A 76 19.62 8.39 -24.12
C LEU A 76 20.12 8.93 -25.47
N SER A 77 20.39 8.06 -26.44
CA SER A 77 20.79 8.45 -27.80
C SER A 77 19.66 9.08 -28.61
N LEU A 78 18.42 8.57 -28.53
CA LEU A 78 17.23 9.19 -29.14
C LEU A 78 16.98 10.59 -28.58
N PHE A 79 17.38 10.79 -27.33
CA PHE A 79 17.25 12.02 -26.58
C PHE A 79 18.47 12.96 -26.70
N SER A 80 19.50 12.61 -27.47
CA SER A 80 20.76 13.38 -27.57
C SER A 80 20.65 14.74 -28.29
N SER A 81 19.58 14.99 -29.05
CA SER A 81 19.49 16.14 -29.96
C SER A 81 19.08 17.46 -29.31
N SER A 82 18.47 17.46 -28.11
CA SER A 82 18.32 18.66 -27.31
C SER A 82 18.11 18.34 -25.84
N ALA A 83 18.92 18.95 -25.01
CA ALA A 83 18.79 18.87 -23.57
C ALA A 83 17.36 19.21 -23.09
N LEU A 84 16.76 20.25 -23.68
CA LEU A 84 15.45 20.75 -23.30
C LEU A 84 14.32 19.79 -23.65
N THR A 85 14.42 19.03 -24.76
CA THR A 85 13.37 18.06 -25.14
C THR A 85 13.27 16.91 -24.14
N ARG A 86 14.36 16.52 -23.47
CA ARG A 86 14.37 15.46 -22.44
C ARG A 86 13.49 15.75 -21.23
N ILE A 87 13.35 17.02 -20.86
CA ILE A 87 12.53 17.44 -19.71
C ILE A 87 11.15 17.88 -20.19
N ILE A 88 11.10 18.65 -21.28
CA ILE A 88 9.85 19.21 -21.80
C ILE A 88 8.91 18.11 -22.27
N LEU A 89 9.41 17.11 -23.00
CA LEU A 89 8.54 16.06 -23.56
C LEU A 89 7.85 15.24 -22.45
N PRO A 90 8.54 14.66 -21.46
CA PRO A 90 7.88 13.96 -20.35
C PRO A 90 6.98 14.89 -19.53
N THR A 91 7.36 16.15 -19.34
CA THR A 91 6.52 17.13 -18.61
C THR A 91 5.21 17.41 -19.35
N LEU A 92 5.25 17.59 -20.67
CA LEU A 92 4.05 17.79 -21.49
C LEU A 92 3.17 16.54 -21.52
N LEU A 93 3.77 15.35 -21.62
CA LEU A 93 3.05 14.08 -21.56
C LEU A 93 2.38 13.88 -20.19
N ALA A 94 3.08 14.19 -19.10
CA ALA A 94 2.52 14.17 -17.75
C ALA A 94 1.33 15.14 -17.63
N ALA A 95 1.49 16.38 -18.08
CA ALA A 95 0.44 17.39 -18.06
C ALA A 95 -0.78 16.99 -18.91
N ALA A 96 -0.56 16.40 -20.08
CA ALA A 96 -1.62 15.88 -20.94
C ALA A 96 -2.38 14.72 -20.27
N CYS A 97 -1.65 13.77 -19.66
CA CYS A 97 -2.27 12.65 -18.93
C CYS A 97 -3.11 13.15 -17.75
N TYR A 98 -2.56 14.04 -16.92
CA TYR A 98 -3.30 14.61 -15.80
C TYR A 98 -4.50 15.42 -16.29
N GLY A 99 -4.33 16.33 -17.26
CA GLY A 99 -5.41 17.15 -17.81
C GLY A 99 -6.54 16.31 -18.40
N TRP A 100 -6.20 15.23 -19.12
CA TRP A 100 -7.19 14.29 -19.65
C TRP A 100 -7.88 13.50 -18.55
N GLY A 101 -7.13 12.98 -17.57
CA GLY A 101 -7.66 12.29 -16.39
C GLY A 101 -8.64 13.15 -15.60
N PHE A 102 -8.29 14.41 -15.31
CA PHE A 102 -9.16 15.38 -14.65
C PHE A 102 -10.44 15.68 -15.43
N ARG A 103 -10.32 15.89 -16.75
CA ARG A 103 -11.48 16.16 -17.60
C ARG A 103 -12.43 14.96 -17.65
N ARG A 104 -11.88 13.75 -17.73
CA ARG A 104 -12.66 12.51 -17.76
C ARG A 104 -13.35 12.25 -16.43
N GLN A 105 -12.66 12.48 -15.31
CA GLN A 105 -13.23 12.30 -13.99
C GLN A 105 -14.47 13.18 -13.74
N ARG A 106 -14.49 14.41 -14.28
CA ARG A 106 -15.64 15.32 -14.16
C ARG A 106 -16.82 14.96 -15.07
N ARG A 107 -16.55 14.32 -16.22
CA ARG A 107 -17.58 14.03 -17.24
C ARG A 107 -18.14 12.61 -17.14
N GLU A 108 -17.34 11.64 -16.69
CA GLU A 108 -17.66 10.23 -16.80
C GLU A 108 -17.26 9.44 -15.54
N THR A 109 -18.06 9.56 -14.48
CA THR A 109 -17.82 8.90 -13.18
C THR A 109 -17.79 7.36 -13.28
N GLN A 110 -18.36 6.78 -14.34
CA GLN A 110 -18.45 5.34 -14.57
C GLN A 110 -17.11 4.67 -14.94
N TRP A 111 -16.13 5.40 -15.48
CA TRP A 111 -14.84 4.85 -15.94
C TRP A 111 -13.73 5.06 -14.92
N HIS A 112 -13.97 4.65 -13.67
CA HIS A 112 -13.04 4.89 -12.55
C HIS A 112 -11.64 4.27 -12.80
N TYR A 113 -11.55 2.98 -13.13
CA TYR A 113 -10.26 2.30 -13.29
C TYR A 113 -9.42 2.83 -14.47
N SER A 114 -10.07 3.16 -15.59
CA SER A 114 -9.37 3.73 -16.75
C SER A 114 -8.86 5.14 -16.46
N THR A 115 -9.62 5.94 -15.71
CA THR A 115 -9.17 7.27 -15.27
C THR A 115 -7.97 7.16 -14.35
N GLU A 116 -8.00 6.25 -13.37
CA GLU A 116 -6.86 5.98 -12.48
C GLU A 116 -5.61 5.52 -13.25
N ALA A 117 -5.77 4.70 -14.29
CA ALA A 117 -4.66 4.26 -15.14
C ALA A 117 -4.03 5.43 -15.94
N ILE A 118 -4.84 6.36 -16.45
CA ILE A 118 -4.35 7.57 -17.15
C ILE A 118 -3.59 8.47 -16.17
N LEU A 119 -4.11 8.66 -14.95
CA LEU A 119 -3.43 9.43 -13.91
C LEU A 119 -2.10 8.78 -13.49
N PHE A 120 -2.06 7.45 -13.38
CA PHE A 120 -0.83 6.70 -13.13
C PHE A 120 0.22 6.92 -14.23
N LEU A 121 -0.18 6.91 -15.49
CA LEU A 121 0.74 7.20 -16.58
C LEU A 121 1.34 8.62 -16.44
N GLY A 122 0.54 9.58 -15.99
CA GLY A 122 1.02 10.91 -15.60
C GLY A 122 2.07 10.87 -14.48
N VAL A 123 1.89 10.01 -13.47
CA VAL A 123 2.86 9.80 -12.38
C VAL A 123 4.19 9.29 -12.92
N VAL A 124 4.17 8.29 -13.82
CA VAL A 124 5.36 7.74 -14.47
C VAL A 124 6.10 8.81 -15.26
N PHE A 125 5.40 9.57 -16.12
CA PHE A 125 6.04 10.64 -16.88
C PHE A 125 6.60 11.76 -16.00
N THR A 126 5.95 12.06 -14.87
CA THR A 126 6.48 13.00 -13.87
C THR A 126 7.77 12.49 -13.25
N ALA A 127 7.85 11.19 -12.92
CA ALA A 127 9.06 10.59 -12.37
C ALA A 127 10.21 10.66 -13.37
N VAL A 128 9.95 10.36 -14.65
CA VAL A 128 10.95 10.51 -15.73
C VAL A 128 11.39 11.96 -15.88
N ALA A 129 10.46 12.92 -15.85
CA ALA A 129 10.79 14.35 -15.92
C ALA A 129 11.68 14.80 -14.76
N LEU A 130 11.37 14.37 -13.53
CA LEU A 130 12.15 14.69 -12.34
C LEU A 130 13.53 14.05 -12.36
N TRP A 131 13.64 12.81 -12.82
CA TRP A 131 14.94 12.15 -12.97
C TRP A 131 15.83 12.90 -13.97
N GLN A 132 15.30 13.23 -15.16
CA GLN A 132 16.04 13.99 -16.18
C GLN A 132 16.41 15.41 -15.70
N LEU A 133 15.55 16.02 -14.88
CA LEU A 133 15.85 17.30 -14.23
C LEU A 133 16.96 17.13 -13.17
N GLY A 134 16.95 16.03 -12.44
CA GLY A 134 17.96 15.65 -11.46
C GLY A 134 19.35 15.54 -12.07
N GLU A 135 19.51 14.77 -13.14
CA GLU A 135 20.80 14.63 -13.84
C GLU A 135 21.36 15.96 -14.37
N ARG A 136 20.48 16.92 -14.67
CA ARG A 136 20.84 18.26 -15.15
C ARG A 136 21.26 19.21 -14.06
N LEU A 137 20.53 19.19 -12.95
CA LEU A 137 20.77 20.06 -11.80
C LEU A 137 21.81 19.45 -10.86
N ASP A 138 22.27 18.24 -11.12
CA ASP A 138 23.28 17.58 -10.30
C ASP A 138 24.55 18.42 -10.28
N THR A 139 24.84 18.93 -9.09
CA THR A 139 26.06 19.69 -8.78
C THR A 139 27.25 18.78 -8.48
N GLY A 140 27.11 17.47 -8.68
CA GLY A 140 28.06 16.43 -8.24
C GLY A 140 27.91 16.11 -6.75
N SER A 141 26.88 16.64 -6.09
CA SER A 141 26.61 16.39 -4.67
C SER A 141 25.93 15.05 -4.41
N GLY A 142 25.29 14.47 -5.45
CA GLY A 142 24.51 13.24 -5.32
C GLY A 142 23.31 13.37 -4.36
N HIS A 143 22.88 14.59 -4.03
CA HIS A 143 21.80 14.88 -3.08
C HIS A 143 20.42 14.83 -3.77
N ILE A 144 19.80 13.64 -3.82
CA ILE A 144 18.57 13.38 -4.58
C ILE A 144 17.28 13.80 -3.86
N ALA A 145 17.35 14.13 -2.57
CA ALA A 145 16.17 14.39 -1.74
C ALA A 145 15.25 15.53 -2.27
N PRO A 146 15.76 16.65 -2.82
CA PRO A 146 14.92 17.71 -3.40
C PRO A 146 14.04 17.21 -4.56
N LEU A 147 14.47 16.19 -5.31
CA LEU A 147 13.68 15.60 -6.39
C LEU A 147 12.48 14.83 -5.82
N PHE A 148 12.69 14.06 -4.75
CA PHE A 148 11.59 13.40 -4.03
C PHE A 148 10.64 14.41 -3.38
N LEU A 149 11.14 15.55 -2.90
CA LEU A 149 10.31 16.62 -2.37
C LEU A 149 9.47 17.27 -3.48
N ALA A 150 10.06 17.55 -4.64
CA ALA A 150 9.35 18.08 -5.80
C ALA A 150 8.24 17.10 -6.27
N GLY A 151 8.57 15.81 -6.38
CA GLY A 151 7.59 14.76 -6.67
C GLY A 151 6.48 14.69 -5.63
N CYS A 152 6.82 14.80 -4.34
CA CYS A 152 5.87 14.85 -3.25
C CYS A 152 4.89 16.03 -3.39
N VAL A 153 5.36 17.23 -3.72
CA VAL A 153 4.48 18.39 -3.94
C VAL A 153 3.55 18.16 -5.14
N ILE A 154 4.09 17.67 -6.26
CA ILE A 154 3.32 17.44 -7.49
C ILE A 154 2.25 16.36 -7.26
N TYR A 155 2.63 15.19 -6.77
CA TYR A 155 1.71 14.08 -6.52
C TYR A 155 0.71 14.42 -5.42
N GLY A 156 1.12 15.15 -4.38
CA GLY A 156 0.23 15.59 -3.31
C GLY A 156 -0.87 16.52 -3.83
N ALA A 157 -0.50 17.55 -4.60
CA ALA A 157 -1.46 18.45 -5.21
C ALA A 157 -2.41 17.70 -6.15
N ILE A 158 -1.87 16.93 -7.07
CA ILE A 158 -2.67 16.20 -8.07
C ILE A 158 -3.56 15.16 -7.40
N GLY A 159 -3.03 14.32 -6.51
CA GLY A 159 -3.81 13.30 -5.81
C GLY A 159 -4.95 13.91 -4.98
N PHE A 160 -4.71 15.04 -4.32
CA PHE A 160 -5.74 15.74 -3.55
C PHE A 160 -6.86 16.32 -4.42
N PHE A 161 -6.51 17.00 -5.51
CA PHE A 161 -7.50 17.59 -6.41
C PHE A 161 -8.22 16.54 -7.26
N ALA A 162 -7.50 15.52 -7.73
CA ALA A 162 -8.01 14.42 -8.53
C ALA A 162 -8.75 13.38 -7.70
N ARG A 163 -8.74 13.46 -6.35
CA ARG A 163 -9.35 12.44 -5.48
C ARG A 163 -8.92 11.02 -5.86
N SER A 164 -7.68 10.88 -6.34
CA SER A 164 -7.15 9.62 -6.85
C SER A 164 -6.36 8.97 -5.74
N GLY A 165 -6.81 7.79 -5.32
CA GLY A 165 -6.12 7.00 -4.31
C GLY A 165 -4.74 6.54 -4.79
N LEU A 166 -4.60 6.29 -6.09
CA LEU A 166 -3.36 5.82 -6.70
C LEU A 166 -2.31 6.93 -6.74
N VAL A 167 -2.63 8.13 -7.24
CA VAL A 167 -1.66 9.24 -7.24
C VAL A 167 -1.30 9.64 -5.80
N TRP A 168 -2.27 9.60 -4.89
CA TRP A 168 -2.02 9.85 -3.47
C TRP A 168 -1.11 8.79 -2.81
N LEU A 169 -1.18 7.53 -3.25
CA LEU A 169 -0.21 6.50 -2.84
C LEU A 169 1.22 6.91 -3.23
N PHE A 170 1.44 7.36 -4.47
CA PHE A 170 2.76 7.82 -4.93
C PHE A 170 3.24 9.08 -4.22
N PHE A 171 2.33 9.98 -3.83
CA PHE A 171 2.65 11.07 -2.92
C PHE A 171 3.23 10.55 -1.59
N LEU A 172 2.55 9.61 -0.93
CA LEU A 172 2.99 9.06 0.36
C LEU A 172 4.28 8.22 0.25
N LEU A 173 4.48 7.55 -0.90
CA LEU A 173 5.74 6.88 -1.23
C LEU A 173 6.88 7.89 -1.41
N SER A 174 6.66 8.95 -2.19
CA SER A 174 7.65 10.01 -2.42
C SER A 174 7.98 10.76 -1.13
N LEU A 175 7.00 10.98 -0.25
CA LEU A 175 7.20 11.60 1.06
C LEU A 175 8.09 10.73 1.97
N GLY A 176 7.85 9.42 1.99
CA GLY A 176 8.69 8.47 2.74
C GLY A 176 10.11 8.39 2.18
N ASN A 177 10.27 8.37 0.86
CA ASN A 177 11.58 8.39 0.20
C ASN A 177 12.34 9.69 0.48
N TRP A 178 11.66 10.84 0.42
CA TRP A 178 12.24 12.13 0.80
C TRP A 178 12.73 12.11 2.25
N PHE A 179 11.89 11.68 3.19
CA PHE A 179 12.24 11.62 4.61
C PHE A 179 13.43 10.66 4.86
N GLY A 180 13.43 9.49 4.23
CA GLY A 180 14.53 8.53 4.31
C GLY A 180 15.83 9.08 3.72
N ALA A 181 15.76 9.76 2.58
CA ALA A 181 16.91 10.37 1.93
C ALA A 181 17.47 11.53 2.77
N GLU A 182 16.66 12.51 3.18
CA GLU A 182 17.10 13.66 3.98
C GLU A 182 17.72 13.24 5.31
N THR A 183 17.05 12.34 6.04
CA THR A 183 17.61 11.86 7.31
C THR A 183 18.89 11.06 7.07
N GLY A 184 18.99 10.36 5.94
CA GLY A 184 20.20 9.68 5.50
C GLY A 184 21.37 10.63 5.26
N TYR A 185 21.18 11.62 4.41
CA TYR A 185 22.17 12.67 4.14
C TYR A 185 22.60 13.39 5.41
N ALA A 186 21.65 13.73 6.29
CA ALA A 186 21.94 14.38 7.56
C ALA A 186 22.73 13.50 8.54
N SER A 187 22.67 12.17 8.41
CA SER A 187 23.54 11.23 9.14
C SER A 187 24.81 10.83 8.37
N GLY A 188 25.06 11.37 7.17
CA GLY A 188 26.14 10.91 6.29
C GLY A 188 25.99 9.45 5.87
N TRP A 189 24.74 8.99 5.71
CA TRP A 189 24.36 7.58 5.53
C TRP A 189 24.74 6.63 6.69
N GLY A 190 25.24 7.18 7.79
CA GLY A 190 25.50 6.41 9.01
C GLY A 190 24.21 5.95 9.68
N ALA A 191 24.35 4.95 10.57
CA ALA A 191 23.22 4.38 11.29
C ALA A 191 22.41 5.43 12.08
N TYR A 192 23.05 6.48 12.62
CA TYR A 192 22.42 7.39 13.60
C TYR A 192 22.21 8.82 13.10
N TRP A 193 20.99 9.31 13.24
CA TRP A 193 20.61 10.73 13.13
C TRP A 193 19.90 11.08 14.43
N LEU A 194 20.45 12.03 15.21
CA LEU A 194 19.99 12.32 16.57
C LEU A 194 19.99 11.08 17.50
N GLY A 195 20.93 10.15 17.32
CA GLY A 195 20.99 8.89 18.08
C GLY A 195 19.95 7.84 17.66
N MET A 196 19.17 8.10 16.59
CA MET A 196 18.14 7.20 16.09
C MET A 196 18.57 6.47 14.82
N SER A 197 18.43 5.14 14.84
CA SER A 197 18.51 4.27 13.67
C SER A 197 17.39 4.54 12.67
N TYR A 198 17.61 4.20 11.40
CA TYR A 198 16.59 4.30 10.33
C TYR A 198 15.23 3.72 10.73
N PRO A 199 15.14 2.52 11.34
CA PRO A 199 13.86 1.96 11.77
C PRO A 199 13.14 2.87 12.77
N ILE A 200 13.83 3.43 13.78
CA ILE A 200 13.20 4.37 14.73
C ILE A 200 12.67 5.61 14.02
N ARG A 201 13.44 6.18 13.09
CA ARG A 201 13.01 7.35 12.31
C ARG A 201 11.70 7.05 11.58
N PHE A 202 11.59 5.87 10.97
CA PHE A 202 10.38 5.44 10.26
C PHE A 202 9.21 5.02 11.17
N VAL A 203 9.47 4.54 12.39
CA VAL A 203 8.43 4.35 13.42
C VAL A 203 7.79 5.69 13.78
N LEU A 204 8.61 6.71 14.04
CA LEU A 204 8.12 8.06 14.32
C LEU A 204 7.40 8.66 13.11
N PHE A 205 7.96 8.51 11.91
CA PHE A 205 7.34 8.98 10.68
C PHE A 205 5.98 8.31 10.42
N GLY A 206 5.88 6.98 10.52
CA GLY A 206 4.63 6.24 10.36
C GLY A 206 3.59 6.62 11.42
N GLY A 207 4.01 6.78 12.67
CA GLY A 207 3.16 7.27 13.75
C GLY A 207 2.64 8.70 13.52
N ALA A 208 3.51 9.61 13.09
CA ALA A 208 3.15 10.98 12.74
C ALA A 208 2.19 11.02 11.54
N LEU A 209 2.45 10.20 10.51
CA LEU A 209 1.58 10.10 9.34
C LEU A 209 0.19 9.58 9.71
N LEU A 210 0.09 8.61 10.63
CA LEU A 210 -1.19 8.15 11.17
C LEU A 210 -1.89 9.23 12.00
N ALA A 211 -1.17 9.93 12.88
CA ALA A 211 -1.72 11.02 13.66
C ALA A 211 -2.29 12.13 12.75
N LEU A 212 -1.54 12.52 11.71
CA LEU A 212 -2.00 13.46 10.68
C LEU A 212 -3.20 12.93 9.89
N CYS A 213 -3.21 11.63 9.54
CA CYS A 213 -4.33 11.00 8.86
C CYS A 213 -5.63 11.08 9.68
N TYR A 214 -5.55 10.81 10.99
CA TYR A 214 -6.70 10.92 11.89
C TYR A 214 -7.07 12.38 12.18
N GLY A 215 -6.09 13.28 12.32
CA GLY A 215 -6.33 14.72 12.49
C GLY A 215 -7.01 15.35 11.27
N ALA A 216 -6.62 14.94 10.06
CA ALA A 216 -7.21 15.39 8.80
C ALA A 216 -8.35 14.49 8.29
N GLN A 217 -8.91 13.63 9.15
CA GLN A 217 -9.86 12.59 8.75
C GLN A 217 -11.05 13.13 7.96
N LYS A 218 -11.60 14.29 8.35
CA LYS A 218 -12.74 14.90 7.65
C LYS A 218 -12.42 15.17 6.18
N TYR A 219 -11.33 15.92 5.93
CA TYR A 219 -10.90 16.28 4.58
C TYR A 219 -10.49 15.06 3.76
N LEU A 220 -9.76 14.12 4.38
CA LEU A 220 -9.32 12.91 3.69
C LEU A 220 -10.50 11.98 3.33
N ARG A 221 -11.55 11.90 4.16
CA ARG A 221 -12.75 11.12 3.83
C ARG A 221 -13.58 11.76 2.72
N GLU A 222 -13.75 13.09 2.76
CA GLU A 222 -14.43 13.84 1.68
C GLU A 222 -13.77 13.63 0.31
N ARG A 223 -12.44 13.42 0.31
CA ARG A 223 -11.65 13.20 -0.90
C ARG A 223 -11.38 11.73 -1.22
N GLN A 224 -11.92 10.78 -0.44
CA GLN A 224 -11.69 9.33 -0.58
C GLN A 224 -10.21 8.89 -0.41
N LEU A 225 -9.39 9.70 0.28
CA LEU A 225 -7.96 9.46 0.49
C LEU A 225 -7.64 8.83 1.84
N PHE A 226 -8.60 8.85 2.79
CA PHE A 226 -8.40 8.37 4.16
C PHE A 226 -7.91 6.93 4.22
N THR A 227 -8.50 6.04 3.44
CA THR A 227 -8.15 4.61 3.42
C THR A 227 -6.69 4.40 2.98
N VAL A 228 -6.25 5.12 1.95
CA VAL A 228 -4.86 5.01 1.43
C VAL A 228 -3.87 5.61 2.41
N SER A 229 -4.16 6.81 2.95
CA SER A 229 -3.32 7.46 3.97
C SER A 229 -3.12 6.57 5.20
N LYS A 230 -4.22 5.98 5.68
CA LYS A 230 -4.20 5.10 6.83
C LYS A 230 -3.42 3.82 6.56
N ALA A 231 -3.65 3.18 5.41
CA ALA A 231 -2.92 1.97 5.03
C ALA A 231 -1.42 2.25 4.96
N MET A 232 -1.01 3.34 4.29
CA MET A 232 0.41 3.71 4.19
C MET A 232 1.04 4.05 5.55
N GLY A 233 0.33 4.78 6.41
CA GLY A 233 0.80 5.06 7.77
C GLY A 233 1.01 3.80 8.60
N LEU A 234 0.07 2.85 8.54
CA LEU A 234 0.20 1.55 9.21
C LEU A 234 1.35 0.74 8.61
N THR A 235 1.50 0.71 7.29
CA THR A 235 2.59 0.01 6.61
C THR A 235 3.95 0.55 7.01
N TYR A 236 4.17 1.88 6.97
CA TYR A 236 5.43 2.47 7.41
C TYR A 236 5.71 2.16 8.88
N LEU A 237 4.71 2.34 9.75
CA LEU A 237 4.87 2.07 11.18
C LEU A 237 5.23 0.61 11.45
N PHE A 238 4.49 -0.33 10.88
CA PHE A 238 4.65 -1.75 11.20
C PHE A 238 5.84 -2.41 10.52
N ILE A 239 6.19 -2.02 9.29
CA ILE A 239 7.44 -2.48 8.66
C ILE A 239 8.64 -1.94 9.46
N ALA A 240 8.60 -0.68 9.87
CA ALA A 240 9.67 -0.11 10.67
C ALA A 240 9.80 -0.78 12.04
N LEU A 241 8.68 -1.06 12.73
CA LEU A 241 8.67 -1.83 13.98
C LEU A 241 9.19 -3.25 13.80
N TRP A 242 8.86 -3.90 12.68
CA TRP A 242 9.37 -5.24 12.38
C TRP A 242 10.89 -5.24 12.18
N ILE A 243 11.42 -4.34 11.35
CA ILE A 243 12.87 -4.19 11.15
C ILE A 243 13.55 -3.82 12.48
N LEU A 244 12.97 -2.89 13.24
CA LEU A 244 13.47 -2.49 14.57
C LEU A 244 13.48 -3.66 15.55
N SER A 245 12.53 -4.58 15.48
CA SER A 245 12.51 -5.76 16.34
C SER A 245 13.65 -6.74 16.04
N ILE A 246 14.15 -6.78 14.80
CA ILE A 246 15.23 -7.67 14.36
C ILE A 246 16.60 -7.05 14.66
N PHE A 247 16.78 -5.77 14.33
CA PHE A 247 18.09 -5.10 14.40
C PHE A 247 18.27 -4.21 15.63
N GLY A 248 17.18 -3.78 16.27
CA GLY A 248 17.23 -2.81 17.36
C GLY A 248 17.70 -1.43 16.91
N ASN A 249 18.13 -0.61 17.87
CA ASN A 249 18.73 0.70 17.61
C ASN A 249 20.26 0.60 17.51
N TYR A 250 20.75 -0.39 16.77
CA TYR A 250 22.17 -0.72 16.72
C TYR A 250 22.67 -0.68 15.28
N ASP A 251 23.99 -0.56 15.12
CA ASP A 251 24.61 -0.56 13.81
C ASP A 251 24.66 -1.98 13.25
N ILE A 252 24.49 -2.13 11.94
CA ILE A 252 24.40 -3.44 11.27
C ILE A 252 25.68 -4.26 11.52
N ASP A 253 26.82 -3.60 11.56
CA ASP A 253 28.12 -4.24 11.80
C ASP A 253 28.24 -4.83 13.21
N SER A 254 27.56 -4.22 14.20
CA SER A 254 27.58 -4.68 15.59
C SER A 254 26.55 -5.78 15.88
N TRP A 255 25.53 -5.93 15.02
CA TRP A 255 24.37 -6.81 15.23
C TRP A 255 24.75 -8.28 15.45
N SER A 256 25.72 -8.80 14.70
CA SER A 256 26.16 -10.20 14.78
C SER A 256 26.72 -10.62 16.14
N SER A 257 27.17 -9.65 16.95
CA SER A 257 27.75 -9.88 18.28
C SER A 257 26.76 -9.72 19.43
N MET A 258 25.52 -9.32 19.15
CA MET A 258 24.55 -8.95 20.17
C MET A 258 23.75 -10.15 20.70
N SER A 259 23.48 -10.15 22.00
CA SER A 259 22.63 -11.17 22.60
C SER A 259 21.17 -10.92 22.24
N GLN A 260 20.46 -11.96 21.80
CA GLN A 260 19.03 -11.93 21.44
C GLN A 260 18.12 -11.28 22.50
N ARG A 261 18.53 -11.32 23.77
CA ARG A 261 17.78 -10.72 24.89
C ARG A 261 17.75 -9.19 24.83
N GLN A 262 18.75 -8.55 24.25
CA GLN A 262 18.81 -7.08 24.11
C GLN A 262 17.81 -6.57 23.06
N LEU A 263 17.33 -7.46 22.17
CA LEU A 263 16.32 -7.13 21.15
C LEU A 263 14.88 -7.32 21.65
N LEU A 264 14.68 -7.99 22.79
CA LEU A 264 13.36 -8.23 23.38
C LEU A 264 12.53 -6.95 23.62
N PRO A 265 13.09 -5.83 24.12
CA PRO A 265 12.30 -4.61 24.31
C PRO A 265 11.66 -4.11 23.02
N TRP A 266 12.36 -4.24 21.88
CA TRP A 266 11.85 -3.84 20.57
C TRP A 266 10.76 -4.80 20.07
N GLY A 267 10.93 -6.11 20.29
CA GLY A 267 9.88 -7.11 20.03
C GLY A 267 8.62 -6.89 20.88
N LEU A 268 8.78 -6.49 22.15
CA LEU A 268 7.66 -6.15 23.04
C LEU A 268 6.97 -4.85 22.63
N LEU A 269 7.73 -3.81 22.24
CA LEU A 269 7.19 -2.58 21.69
C LEU A 269 6.34 -2.87 20.44
N PHE A 270 6.86 -3.72 19.55
CA PHE A 270 6.15 -4.14 18.35
C PHE A 270 4.86 -4.91 18.70
N ALA A 271 4.92 -5.87 19.63
CA ALA A 271 3.74 -6.59 20.12
C ALA A 271 2.70 -5.64 20.77
N ALA A 272 3.15 -4.65 21.54
CA ALA A 272 2.30 -3.66 22.17
C ALA A 272 1.58 -2.79 21.12
N ALA A 273 2.30 -2.30 20.10
CA ALA A 273 1.71 -1.54 19.01
C ALA A 273 0.65 -2.34 18.24
N ALA A 274 0.91 -3.61 17.98
CA ALA A 274 -0.06 -4.52 17.35
C ALA A 274 -1.28 -4.75 18.26
N GLY A 275 -1.07 -4.98 19.56
CA GLY A 275 -2.13 -5.13 20.55
C GLY A 275 -3.02 -3.89 20.68
N ILE A 276 -2.42 -2.68 20.67
CA ILE A 276 -3.16 -1.41 20.65
C ILE A 276 -4.03 -1.31 19.40
N CYS A 277 -3.50 -1.65 18.22
CA CYS A 277 -4.28 -1.64 16.98
C CYS A 277 -5.48 -2.60 17.05
N ILE A 278 -5.27 -3.82 17.57
CA ILE A 278 -6.35 -4.80 17.78
C ILE A 278 -7.38 -4.23 18.77
N TYR A 279 -6.94 -3.70 19.90
CA TYR A 279 -7.82 -3.14 20.92
C TYR A 279 -8.69 -2.00 20.39
N ILE A 280 -8.08 -1.04 19.68
CA ILE A 280 -8.80 0.06 19.04
C ILE A 280 -9.78 -0.50 18.00
N SER A 281 -9.35 -1.46 17.18
CA SER A 281 -10.19 -2.05 16.13
C SER A 281 -11.46 -2.72 16.66
N LEU A 282 -11.41 -3.31 17.86
CA LEU A 282 -12.56 -3.94 18.49
C LEU A 282 -13.59 -2.89 18.95
N LYS A 283 -13.15 -1.68 19.31
CA LYS A 283 -14.05 -0.59 19.70
C LYS A 283 -14.64 0.16 18.51
N THR A 284 -13.89 0.27 17.42
CA THR A 284 -14.28 1.07 16.25
C THR A 284 -14.81 0.23 15.08
N ASP A 285 -14.87 -1.10 15.25
CA ASP A 285 -15.13 -2.11 14.21
C ASP A 285 -14.29 -1.91 12.93
N ASP A 286 -13.05 -1.47 13.13
CA ASP A 286 -12.16 -1.11 12.03
C ASP A 286 -11.41 -2.33 11.50
N GLY A 287 -11.92 -2.91 10.41
CA GLY A 287 -11.33 -4.09 9.77
C GLY A 287 -9.86 -3.93 9.35
N MET A 288 -9.42 -2.72 8.99
CA MET A 288 -8.03 -2.49 8.56
C MET A 288 -7.07 -2.55 9.75
N LEU A 289 -7.40 -1.88 10.87
CA LEU A 289 -6.56 -1.93 12.08
C LEU A 289 -6.46 -3.36 12.63
N ARG A 290 -7.58 -4.09 12.61
CA ARG A 290 -7.64 -5.51 12.99
C ARG A 290 -6.74 -6.36 12.11
N GLY A 291 -6.83 -6.17 10.79
CA GLY A 291 -6.02 -6.90 9.81
C GLY A 291 -4.51 -6.65 10.00
N PHE A 292 -4.08 -5.39 10.08
CA PHE A 292 -2.68 -5.05 10.35
C PHE A 292 -2.22 -5.57 11.71
N GLY A 293 -2.96 -5.32 12.78
CA GLY A 293 -2.60 -5.74 14.13
C GLY A 293 -2.43 -7.26 14.24
N LEU A 294 -3.38 -8.05 13.74
CA LEU A 294 -3.29 -9.52 13.77
C LEU A 294 -2.15 -10.05 12.90
N THR A 295 -2.02 -9.53 11.67
CA THR A 295 -1.00 -9.99 10.71
C THR A 295 0.40 -9.70 11.25
N PHE A 296 0.66 -8.48 11.68
CA PHE A 296 1.97 -8.09 12.17
C PHE A 296 2.29 -8.67 13.55
N LEU A 297 1.29 -8.95 14.39
CA LEU A 297 1.51 -9.73 15.62
C LEU A 297 1.96 -11.16 15.29
N ALA A 298 1.34 -11.80 14.29
CA ALA A 298 1.76 -13.11 13.83
C ALA A 298 3.19 -13.07 13.24
N ILE A 299 3.50 -12.08 12.40
CA ILE A 299 4.86 -11.86 11.87
C ILE A 299 5.87 -11.71 13.01
N ASN A 300 5.57 -10.91 14.04
CA ASN A 300 6.45 -10.73 15.18
C ASN A 300 6.69 -12.06 15.92
N LEU A 301 5.61 -12.81 16.20
CA LEU A 301 5.70 -14.09 16.89
C LEU A 301 6.53 -15.11 16.11
N TYR A 302 6.31 -15.23 14.80
CA TYR A 302 7.10 -16.12 13.95
C TYR A 302 8.55 -15.64 13.85
N THR A 303 8.80 -14.34 13.72
CA THR A 303 10.16 -13.79 13.72
C THR A 303 10.91 -14.19 15.00
N ARG A 304 10.27 -14.05 16.17
CA ARG A 304 10.85 -14.51 17.45
C ARG A 304 11.03 -16.03 17.50
N PHE A 305 10.10 -16.80 16.95
CA PHE A 305 10.22 -18.25 16.90
C PHE A 305 11.46 -18.68 16.11
N PHE A 306 11.70 -18.09 14.94
CA PHE A 306 12.92 -18.33 14.17
C PHE A 306 14.16 -17.90 14.96
N GLU A 307 14.17 -16.70 15.52
CA GLU A 307 15.35 -16.19 16.24
C GLU A 307 15.75 -17.02 17.47
N PHE A 308 14.80 -17.50 18.28
CA PHE A 308 15.13 -18.22 19.51
C PHE A 308 15.35 -19.72 19.29
N PHE A 309 14.66 -20.33 18.32
CA PHE A 309 14.65 -21.79 18.18
C PHE A 309 15.41 -22.32 16.96
N TRP A 310 15.87 -21.45 16.05
CA TRP A 310 16.57 -21.89 14.84
C TRP A 310 17.82 -22.71 15.17
N ASP A 311 18.73 -22.20 16.01
CA ASP A 311 19.98 -22.91 16.34
C ASP A 311 19.84 -23.84 17.56
N GLY A 312 18.88 -23.56 18.45
CA GLY A 312 18.70 -24.30 19.70
C GLY A 312 17.83 -25.56 19.61
N MET A 313 17.13 -25.80 18.49
CA MET A 313 16.18 -26.91 18.36
C MET A 313 16.55 -27.85 17.20
N HIS A 314 16.26 -29.14 17.38
CA HIS A 314 16.36 -30.10 16.28
C HIS A 314 15.42 -29.69 15.13
N LYS A 315 15.94 -29.63 13.90
CA LYS A 315 15.21 -29.07 12.74
C LYS A 315 13.86 -29.78 12.49
N VAL A 316 13.78 -31.09 12.72
CA VAL A 316 12.51 -31.83 12.62
C VAL A 316 11.47 -31.31 13.60
N VAL A 317 11.84 -31.10 14.87
CA VAL A 317 10.91 -30.60 15.89
C VAL A 317 10.51 -29.15 15.57
N PHE A 318 11.47 -28.33 15.15
CA PHE A 318 11.23 -26.95 14.71
C PHE A 318 10.16 -26.88 13.61
N PHE A 319 10.34 -27.65 12.53
CA PHE A 319 9.39 -27.66 11.42
C PHE A 319 8.06 -28.32 11.76
N LEU A 320 8.03 -29.32 12.65
CA LEU A 320 6.77 -29.90 13.13
C LEU A 320 5.93 -28.89 13.93
N ILE A 321 6.55 -28.13 14.83
CA ILE A 321 5.86 -27.07 15.58
C ILE A 321 5.31 -26.01 14.62
N LEU A 322 6.13 -25.58 13.65
CA LEU A 322 5.73 -24.61 12.62
C LEU A 322 4.56 -25.12 11.77
N ALA A 323 4.59 -26.39 11.36
CA ALA A 323 3.52 -27.00 10.58
C ALA A 323 2.22 -27.07 11.39
N VAL A 324 2.28 -27.52 12.64
CA VAL A 324 1.11 -27.61 13.51
C VAL A 324 0.51 -26.22 13.77
N SER A 325 1.33 -25.20 14.04
CA SER A 325 0.82 -23.84 14.27
C SER A 325 0.11 -23.28 13.03
N LEU A 326 0.66 -23.48 11.84
CA LEU A 326 0.04 -23.06 10.58
C LEU A 326 -1.27 -23.81 10.29
N VAL A 327 -1.32 -25.12 10.54
CA VAL A 327 -2.55 -25.92 10.39
C VAL A 327 -3.65 -25.46 11.34
N VAL A 328 -3.32 -25.15 12.59
CA VAL A 328 -4.28 -24.64 13.58
C VAL A 328 -4.86 -23.30 13.13
N ILE A 329 -4.01 -22.37 12.69
CA ILE A 329 -4.45 -21.07 12.16
C ILE A 329 -5.32 -21.26 10.91
N GLY A 330 -4.91 -22.12 9.98
CA GLY A 330 -5.66 -22.43 8.76
C GLY A 330 -7.05 -22.98 9.07
N ARG A 331 -7.15 -23.96 9.98
CA ARG A 331 -8.45 -24.51 10.42
C ARG A 331 -9.34 -23.47 11.08
N TYR A 332 -8.76 -22.57 11.89
CA TYR A 332 -9.54 -21.51 12.51
C TYR A 332 -10.09 -20.52 11.47
N ALA A 333 -9.28 -20.17 10.47
CA ALA A 333 -9.71 -19.34 9.35
C ALA A 333 -10.83 -20.02 8.52
N GLU A 334 -10.70 -21.31 8.20
CA GLU A 334 -11.74 -22.09 7.52
C GLU A 334 -13.06 -22.09 8.32
N ARG A 335 -12.97 -22.29 9.63
CA ARG A 335 -14.16 -22.30 10.51
C ARG A 335 -14.90 -20.96 10.48
N ILE A 336 -14.17 -19.85 10.52
CA ILE A 336 -14.77 -18.51 10.41
C ILE A 336 -15.40 -18.29 9.04
N TRP A 337 -14.74 -18.71 7.96
CA TRP A 337 -15.29 -18.60 6.62
C TRP A 337 -16.62 -19.37 6.51
N HIS A 338 -16.65 -20.65 6.89
CA HIS A 338 -17.87 -21.45 6.81
C HIS A 338 -18.99 -20.97 7.75
N ALA A 339 -18.66 -20.28 8.84
CA ALA A 339 -19.67 -19.66 9.71
C ALA A 339 -20.41 -18.49 9.04
N GLY A 340 -19.79 -17.81 8.06
CA GLY A 340 -20.44 -16.75 7.27
C GLY A 340 -21.21 -17.24 6.04
N GLU A 341 -21.12 -18.53 5.69
CA GLU A 341 -21.88 -19.14 4.59
C GLU A 341 -23.18 -19.80 5.03
N ARG A 342 -23.34 -20.03 6.34
CA ARG A 342 -24.58 -20.46 6.99
C ARG A 342 -25.43 -19.24 7.29
#